data_AF-A0AAN4ZMJ5-F1
#
_entry.id   AF-A0AAN4ZMJ5-F1
#
_cell.length_a   1.000
_cell.length_b   1.000
_cell.length_c   1.000
_cell.angle_alpha   90.00
_cell.angle_beta   90.00
_cell.angle_gamma   90.00
#
_symmetry.space_group_name_H-M   'P 1'
#
loop_
_entity.id
_entity.type
_entity.pdbx_description
1 polymer ?
#
loop_
_entity_poly.entity_id
_entity_poly.type
_entity_poly.pdbx_seq_one_letter_code
_entity_poly.pdbx_strand_id
1 'polypeptide(L)'
;NLFARCLCPAGYSGEKCTEEDQCYFSYAACENWGTCVNANTTTTGFKCECYPGYVGELCETYSACSSLPCTGESSTCVDVSYGVYECTCGSGWQGEHCDQDIDECAEADMIQEV
;
A
#
# COMPACT_ATOMS: atom_id res chain seq x y z
N ASN A 1 6.51 -34.55 15.19
CA ASN A 1 6.85 -34.26 13.79
C ASN A 1 7.77 -33.05 13.74
N LEU A 2 9.08 -33.28 13.70
CA LEU A 2 10.05 -32.22 13.39
C LEU A 2 10.12 -32.11 11.86
N PHE A 3 9.66 -31.00 11.30
CA PHE A 3 10.03 -30.64 9.95
C PHE A 3 11.51 -30.23 9.98
N ALA A 4 12.40 -31.09 9.48
CA ALA A 4 13.80 -30.78 9.33
C ALA A 4 13.94 -29.76 8.19
N ARG A 5 14.31 -28.52 8.52
CA ARG A 5 14.69 -27.50 7.52
C ARG A 5 16.21 -27.50 7.37
N CYS A 6 16.70 -27.31 6.15
CA CYS A 6 18.12 -27.11 5.91
C CYS A 6 18.56 -25.75 6.48
N LEU A 7 19.74 -25.70 7.11
CA LEU A 7 20.43 -24.45 7.36
C LEU A 7 21.19 -24.10 6.08
N CYS A 8 20.76 -23.05 5.38
CA CYS A 8 21.37 -22.67 4.12
C CYS A 8 22.65 -21.84 4.31
N PRO A 9 23.63 -21.96 3.39
CA PRO A 9 24.74 -21.02 3.30
C PRO A 9 24.24 -19.59 3.11
N ALA A 10 25.06 -18.61 3.48
CA ALA A 10 24.73 -17.21 3.33
C ALA A 10 24.44 -16.86 1.85
N GLY A 11 23.33 -16.16 1.59
CA GLY A 11 22.88 -15.86 0.23
C GLY A 11 22.03 -16.95 -0.44
N TYR A 12 21.66 -18.01 0.27
CA TYR A 12 20.80 -19.09 -0.25
C TYR A 12 19.59 -19.36 0.65
N SER A 13 18.50 -19.79 0.03
CA SER A 13 17.21 -20.07 0.68
C SER A 13 16.49 -21.29 0.07
N GLY A 14 15.29 -21.59 0.56
CA GLY A 14 14.47 -22.74 0.13
C GLY A 14 14.76 -24.04 0.87
N GLU A 15 13.92 -25.07 0.67
CA GLU A 15 14.03 -26.36 1.38
C GLU A 15 15.34 -27.10 1.09
N LYS A 16 15.91 -26.89 -0.11
CA LYS A 16 17.12 -27.54 -0.60
C LYS A 16 18.31 -26.59 -0.72
N CYS A 17 18.18 -25.32 -0.32
CA CYS A 17 19.24 -24.31 -0.42
C CYS A 17 19.77 -24.08 -1.84
N THR A 18 18.90 -24.16 -2.84
CA THR A 18 19.24 -23.94 -4.26
C THR A 18 18.75 -22.61 -4.80
N GLU A 19 17.94 -21.88 -4.03
CA GLU A 19 17.39 -20.59 -4.41
C GLU A 19 18.31 -19.49 -3.89
N GLU A 20 18.65 -18.52 -4.73
CA GLU A 20 19.42 -17.35 -4.29
C GLU A 20 18.53 -16.46 -3.42
N ASP A 21 19.05 -16.06 -2.26
CA ASP A 21 18.41 -15.07 -1.39
C ASP A 21 18.79 -13.67 -1.89
N GLN A 22 17.93 -13.11 -2.73
CA GLN A 22 18.13 -11.77 -3.29
C GLN A 22 18.12 -10.71 -2.19
N CYS A 23 17.36 -10.89 -1.11
CA CYS A 23 17.37 -9.97 0.02
C CYS A 23 18.71 -9.96 0.77
N TYR A 24 19.41 -11.09 0.82
CA TYR A 24 20.77 -11.14 1.34
C TYR A 24 21.73 -10.32 0.49
N PHE A 25 21.63 -10.37 -0.84
CA PHE A 25 22.50 -9.60 -1.73
C PHE A 25 22.11 -8.12 -1.86
N SER A 26 20.87 -7.80 -1.51
CA SER A 26 20.26 -6.47 -1.63
C SER A 26 20.37 -5.64 -0.34
N TYR A 27 21.48 -5.75 0.40
CA TYR A 27 21.72 -5.31 1.80
C TYR A 27 21.18 -3.94 2.28
N ALA A 28 20.68 -3.06 1.41
CA ALA A 28 20.03 -1.80 1.77
C ALA A 28 18.89 -1.39 0.81
N ALA A 29 18.23 -2.34 0.16
CA ALA A 29 17.30 -2.01 -0.93
C ALA A 29 16.00 -1.35 -0.47
N CYS A 30 15.41 -1.79 0.65
CA CYS A 30 14.16 -1.21 1.13
C CYS A 30 14.43 -0.06 2.11
N GLU A 31 13.98 1.13 1.75
CA GLU A 31 14.05 2.33 2.58
C GLU A 31 12.93 2.35 3.64
N ASN A 32 12.98 3.34 4.53
CA ASN A 32 11.88 3.71 5.45
C ASN A 32 11.23 2.52 6.18
N TRP A 33 12.06 1.67 6.80
CA TRP A 33 11.62 0.49 7.56
C TRP A 33 10.84 -0.56 6.72
N GLY A 34 11.00 -0.53 5.39
CA GLY A 34 10.49 -1.57 4.50
C GLY A 34 11.18 -2.92 4.74
N THR A 35 10.42 -4.00 4.57
CA THR A 35 10.92 -5.38 4.68
C THR A 35 11.20 -5.93 3.29
N CYS A 36 12.42 -6.38 3.03
CA CYS A 36 12.74 -7.09 1.79
C CYS A 36 12.14 -8.49 1.82
N VAL A 37 11.49 -8.89 0.73
CA VAL A 37 11.03 -10.26 0.52
C VAL A 37 11.47 -10.78 -0.85
N ASN A 38 11.97 -12.01 -0.89
CA ASN A 38 12.33 -12.67 -2.15
C ASN A 38 11.09 -12.82 -3.03
N ALA A 39 11.21 -12.42 -4.30
CA ALA A 39 10.12 -12.39 -5.26
C ALA A 39 10.66 -12.70 -6.66
N ASN A 40 10.66 -13.98 -7.02
CA ASN A 40 11.11 -14.48 -8.32
C ASN A 40 10.25 -14.00 -9.52
N THR A 41 9.15 -13.30 -9.27
CA THR A 41 8.30 -12.68 -10.29
C THR A 41 8.81 -11.30 -10.73
N THR A 42 9.74 -10.68 -10.00
CA THR A 42 10.33 -9.39 -10.36
C THR A 42 11.65 -9.60 -11.09
N THR A 43 12.06 -8.64 -11.93
CA THR A 43 13.35 -8.70 -12.65
C THR A 43 14.55 -8.66 -11.68
N THR A 44 14.39 -8.03 -10.52
CA THR A 44 15.40 -7.95 -9.46
C THR A 44 15.37 -9.16 -8.51
N GLY A 45 14.35 -10.00 -8.60
CA GLY A 45 14.20 -11.20 -7.76
C GLY A 45 13.82 -10.93 -6.30
N PHE A 46 13.53 -9.67 -5.94
CA PHE A 46 12.95 -9.28 -4.65
C PHE A 46 11.89 -8.18 -4.83
N LYS A 47 11.12 -7.93 -3.78
CA LYS A 47 10.26 -6.74 -3.65
C LYS A 47 10.34 -6.20 -2.23
N CYS A 48 9.97 -4.94 -2.04
CA CYS A 48 9.84 -4.35 -0.71
C CYS A 48 8.38 -4.38 -0.25
N GLU A 49 8.17 -4.80 0.99
CA GLU A 49 6.92 -4.61 1.73
C GLU A 49 7.07 -3.37 2.61
N CYS A 50 6.42 -2.27 2.21
CA CYS A 50 6.61 -0.98 2.83
C CYS A 50 5.95 -0.88 4.21
N TYR A 51 6.61 -0.14 5.11
CA TYR A 51 6.00 0.26 6.37
C TYR A 51 4.78 1.17 6.08
N PRO A 52 3.70 1.12 6.88
CA PRO A 52 2.54 1.98 6.68
C PRO A 52 2.92 3.46 6.55
N GLY A 53 2.37 4.15 5.56
CA GLY A 53 2.75 5.53 5.22
C GLY A 53 3.77 5.65 4.08
N TYR A 54 4.39 4.55 3.63
CA TYR A 54 5.40 4.58 2.57
C TYR A 54 4.98 3.75 1.35
N VAL A 55 5.38 4.22 0.18
CA VAL A 55 5.11 3.64 -1.15
C VAL A 55 6.35 3.78 -2.05
N GLY A 56 6.29 3.16 -3.23
CA GLY A 56 7.41 3.08 -4.17
C GLY A 56 7.95 1.65 -4.26
N GLU A 57 8.82 1.40 -5.25
CA GLU A 57 9.43 0.08 -5.43
C GLU A 57 10.35 -0.28 -4.26
N LEU A 58 11.01 0.73 -3.70
CA LEU A 58 11.97 0.62 -2.61
C LEU A 58 11.47 1.30 -1.33
N CYS A 59 10.17 1.64 -1.26
CA CYS A 59 9.55 2.34 -0.13
C CYS A 59 10.16 3.73 0.13
N GLU A 60 10.68 4.37 -0.91
CA GLU A 60 11.42 5.64 -0.85
C GLU A 60 10.51 6.86 -0.64
N THR A 61 9.21 6.73 -0.88
CA THR A 61 8.26 7.85 -0.88
C THR A 61 7.27 7.74 0.26
N TYR A 62 7.10 8.81 1.04
CA TYR A 62 5.98 8.93 1.97
C TYR A 62 4.69 9.30 1.22
N SER A 63 3.59 8.62 1.51
CA SER A 63 2.26 8.89 0.96
C SER A 63 1.23 8.86 2.07
N ALA A 64 0.56 9.99 2.29
CA ALA A 64 -0.57 10.09 3.19
C ALA A 64 -1.79 9.33 2.63
N CYS A 65 -1.86 9.14 1.31
CA CYS A 65 -2.87 8.30 0.67
C CYS A 65 -2.70 6.79 0.90
N SER A 66 -1.53 6.33 1.34
CA SER A 66 -1.26 4.89 1.52
C SER A 66 -2.15 4.21 2.57
N SER A 67 -2.73 4.96 3.50
CA SER A 67 -3.69 4.44 4.48
C SER A 67 -5.13 4.38 3.96
N LEU A 68 -5.35 4.67 2.68
CA LEU A 68 -6.67 4.71 2.02
C LEU A 68 -7.69 5.59 2.79
N PRO A 69 -7.37 6.87 3.05
CA PRO A 69 -8.22 7.73 3.87
C PRO A 69 -9.55 8.11 3.22
N CYS A 70 -9.64 8.11 1.88
CA CYS A 70 -10.88 8.42 1.17
C CYS A 70 -11.71 7.14 1.00
N THR A 71 -12.82 6.98 1.72
CA THR A 71 -13.53 5.69 1.82
C THR A 71 -14.78 5.56 0.95
N GLY A 72 -15.29 6.66 0.43
CA GLY A 72 -16.48 6.66 -0.44
C GLY A 72 -16.24 5.97 -1.77
N GLU A 73 -17.29 5.37 -2.31
CA GLU A 73 -17.20 4.67 -3.60
C GLU A 73 -16.73 5.61 -4.71
N SER A 74 -15.85 5.10 -5.57
CA SER A 74 -15.24 5.86 -6.68
C SER A 74 -14.53 7.16 -6.26
N SER A 75 -14.17 7.32 -4.99
CA SER A 75 -13.38 8.46 -4.52
C SER A 75 -11.89 8.25 -4.76
N THR A 76 -11.16 9.34 -5.01
CA THR A 76 -9.72 9.30 -5.25
C THR A 76 -8.95 10.12 -4.23
N CYS A 77 -7.80 9.61 -3.80
CA CYS A 77 -6.86 10.31 -2.93
C CYS A 77 -5.69 10.86 -3.72
N VAL A 78 -5.26 12.08 -3.39
CA VAL A 78 -4.06 12.70 -3.96
C VAL A 78 -3.16 13.21 -2.84
N ASP A 79 -1.88 12.84 -2.87
CA ASP A 79 -0.86 13.41 -1.99
C ASP A 79 -0.58 14.87 -2.39
N VAL A 80 -0.76 15.81 -1.46
CA VAL A 80 -0.56 17.25 -1.70
C VAL A 80 0.78 17.72 -1.16
N SER A 81 1.13 17.28 0.05
CA SER A 81 2.45 17.54 0.65
C SER A 81 2.73 16.50 1.74
N TYR A 82 3.88 16.60 2.42
CA TYR A 82 4.26 15.63 3.45
C TYR A 82 3.22 15.57 4.57
N GLY A 83 2.53 14.43 4.69
CA GLY A 83 1.45 14.22 5.67
C GLY A 83 0.10 14.82 5.27
N VAL A 84 -0.02 15.43 4.09
CA VAL A 84 -1.24 16.11 3.64
C VAL A 84 -1.75 15.48 2.36
N TYR A 85 -3.02 15.12 2.36
CA TYR A 85 -3.74 14.57 1.21
C TYR A 85 -5.04 15.34 0.98
N GLU A 86 -5.58 15.21 -0.23
CA GLU A 86 -6.92 15.67 -0.57
C GLU A 86 -7.72 14.52 -1.18
N CYS A 87 -8.99 14.44 -0.80
CA CYS A 87 -9.95 13.51 -1.39
C CYS A 87 -10.79 14.23 -2.45
N THR A 88 -10.95 13.60 -3.61
CA THR A 88 -11.99 13.95 -4.58
C THR A 88 -13.10 12.91 -4.46
N CYS A 89 -14.26 13.32 -3.96
CA CYS A 89 -15.35 12.39 -3.70
C CYS A 89 -16.05 11.95 -4.98
N GLY A 90 -16.36 10.65 -5.05
CA GLY A 90 -17.24 10.11 -6.08
C GLY A 90 -18.67 10.65 -5.92
N SER A 91 -19.49 10.47 -6.97
CA SER A 91 -20.91 10.82 -6.93
C SER A 91 -21.61 10.14 -5.75
N GLY A 92 -22.43 10.89 -5.01
CA GLY A 92 -23.14 10.38 -3.82
C GLY A 92 -22.33 10.42 -2.52
N TRP A 93 -21.06 10.86 -2.55
CA TRP A 93 -20.21 10.94 -1.36
C TRP A 93 -19.72 12.36 -1.09
N GLN A 94 -19.56 12.70 0.19
CA GLN A 94 -19.09 14.00 0.65
C GLN A 94 -18.25 13.91 1.93
N GLY A 95 -17.77 15.05 2.42
CA GLY A 95 -16.91 15.16 3.59
C GLY A 95 -15.42 15.13 3.24
N GLU A 96 -14.56 15.42 4.23
CA GLU A 96 -13.10 15.46 4.05
C GLU A 96 -12.52 14.11 3.62
N HIS A 97 -13.14 13.01 4.05
CA HIS A 97 -12.72 11.64 3.76
C HIS A 97 -13.66 10.92 2.80
N CYS A 98 -14.61 11.64 2.18
CA CYS A 98 -15.65 11.06 1.35
C CYS A 98 -16.38 9.91 2.05
N ASP A 99 -16.54 9.98 3.36
CA ASP A 99 -17.09 8.93 4.22
C ASP A 99 -18.56 9.14 4.56
N GLN A 100 -19.15 10.21 4.01
CA GLN A 100 -20.54 10.59 4.22
C GLN A 100 -21.31 10.39 2.93
N ASP A 101 -22.36 9.57 2.99
CA ASP A 101 -23.33 9.40 1.92
C ASP A 101 -24.20 10.67 1.81
N ILE A 102 -24.39 11.16 0.59
CA ILE A 102 -25.29 12.28 0.30
C ILE A 102 -26.72 11.74 0.34
N ASP A 103 -27.59 12.36 1.14
CA ASP A 103 -29.01 12.00 1.13
C ASP A 103 -29.72 12.73 0.00
N GLU A 104 -29.76 12.12 -1.19
CA GLU A 104 -30.42 12.73 -2.35
C GLU A 104 -31.95 12.80 -2.16
N CYS A 105 -32.51 12.04 -1.22
CA CYS A 105 -33.95 12.09 -0.93
C CYS A 105 -34.29 13.38 -0.17
N ALA A 106 -33.45 13.78 0.79
CA ALA A 106 -33.59 15.07 1.48
C ALA A 106 -33.41 16.27 0.52
N GLU A 107 -32.52 16.16 -0.47
CA GLU A 107 -32.38 17.18 -1.52
C GLU A 107 -33.59 17.20 -2.47
N ALA A 108 -34.12 16.03 -2.82
CA ALA A 108 -35.29 15.90 -3.69
C ALA A 108 -36.60 16.41 -3.05
N ASP A 109 -36.72 16.34 -1.73
CA ASP A 109 -37.85 16.91 -1.00
C ASP A 109 -37.83 18.45 -1.00
N MET A 110 -36.66 19.08 -1.18
CA MET A 110 -36.51 20.54 -1.25
C MET A 110 -36.89 21.15 -2.61
N ILE A 111 -36.97 20.34 -3.68
CA ILE A 111 -37.36 20.78 -5.03
C ILE A 111 -38.87 20.67 -5.31
N GLN A 112 -39.68 20.19 -4.35
CA GLN A 112 -41.13 20.08 -4.52
C GLN A 112 -41.96 21.25 -3.98
N GLU A 113 -41.36 22.25 -3.32
CA GLU A 113 -42.09 23.40 -2.75
C GLU A 113 -41.98 24.72 -3.55
N VAL A 114 -41.84 24.67 -4.88
CA VAL A 114 -41.87 25.87 -5.74
C VAL A 114 -43.18 26.03 -6.52
#